data_AF-A0L6C7-F1
#
_entry.id   AF-A0L6C7-F1
#
_cell.length_a   1.000
_cell.length_b   1.000
_cell.length_c   1.000
_cell.angle_alpha   90.00
_cell.angle_beta   90.00
_cell.angle_gamma   90.00
#
_symmetry.space_group_name_H-M   'P 1'
#
loop_
_entity.id
_entity.type
_entity.pdbx_description
1 polymer ?
#
loop_
_entity_poly.entity_id
_entity_poly.type
_entity_poly.pdbx_seq_one_letter_code
_entity_poly.pdbx_strand_id
1 'polypeptide(L)'
;MREPAPGLYARISAARELLGLSERASLADIETRTKALLKRWHPDKNPPEKAAQCHSQTKAILEAHALIKSYIAHYQYAFSKQEVERYLPPDEWWFKRFGPDEHDV
;
A
#
# COMPACT_ATOMS: atom_id res chain seq x y z
N MET A 1 23.42 -2.23 26.96
CA MET A 1 21.95 -2.14 27.03
C MET A 1 21.42 -2.24 25.61
N ARG A 2 20.54 -3.21 25.31
CA ARG A 2 19.96 -3.36 23.96
C ARG A 2 18.68 -2.53 23.95
N GLU A 3 18.63 -1.48 23.15
CA GLU A 3 17.40 -0.70 22.96
C GLU A 3 16.27 -1.66 22.53
N PRO A 4 15.05 -1.52 23.09
CA PRO A 4 13.94 -2.34 22.66
C PRO A 4 13.75 -2.12 21.16
N ALA A 5 13.67 -3.22 20.40
CA ALA A 5 13.43 -3.13 18.97
C ALA A 5 12.20 -2.24 18.73
N PRO A 6 12.23 -1.33 17.74
CA PRO A 6 11.12 -0.44 17.48
C PRO A 6 9.84 -1.26 17.30
N GLY A 7 8.77 -0.83 17.98
CA GLY A 7 7.47 -1.50 17.91
C GLY A 7 6.95 -1.60 16.48
N LEU A 8 6.01 -2.53 16.24
CA LEU A 8 5.44 -2.79 14.92
C LEU A 8 4.94 -1.51 14.22
N TYR A 9 4.30 -0.62 14.97
CA TYR A 9 3.83 0.68 14.48
C TYR A 9 4.96 1.55 13.91
N ALA A 10 6.09 1.64 14.60
CA ALA A 10 7.23 2.43 14.14
C ALA A 10 7.84 1.84 12.86
N ARG A 11 7.92 0.51 12.79
CA ARG A 11 8.43 -0.20 11.60
C ARG A 11 7.52 -0.01 10.38
N ILE A 12 6.21 -0.11 10.57
CA ILE A 12 5.23 0.14 9.50
C ILE A 12 5.23 1.62 9.10
N SER A 13 5.36 2.53 10.05
CA SER A 13 5.43 3.97 9.76
C SER A 13 6.67 4.32 8.94
N ALA A 14 7.83 3.80 9.32
CA ALA A 14 9.04 3.97 8.51
C ALA A 14 8.89 3.35 7.11
N ALA A 15 8.28 2.16 7.01
CA ALA A 15 8.05 1.49 5.74
C ALA A 15 7.07 2.25 4.82
N ARG A 16 5.95 2.78 5.36
CA ARG A 16 4.99 3.57 4.58
C ARG A 16 5.63 4.87 4.10
N GLU A 17 6.40 5.54 4.95
CA GLU A 17 7.10 6.78 4.58
C GLU A 17 8.15 6.53 3.50
N LEU A 18 8.91 5.43 3.62
CA LEU A 18 9.88 5.02 2.61
C LEU A 18 9.24 4.72 1.24
N LEU A 19 8.04 4.12 1.25
CA LEU A 19 7.27 3.87 0.02
C LEU A 19 6.49 5.10 -0.48
N GLY A 20 6.47 6.20 0.28
CA GLY A 20 5.70 7.40 -0.03
C GLY A 20 4.19 7.18 0.06
N LEU A 21 3.75 6.37 1.02
CA LEU A 21 2.36 6.02 1.29
C LEU A 21 1.80 6.87 2.44
N SER A 22 0.55 7.29 2.29
CA SER A 22 -0.24 7.91 3.34
C SER A 22 -0.59 6.92 4.47
N GLU A 23 -1.07 7.41 5.61
CA GLU A 23 -1.54 6.55 6.71
C GLU A 23 -2.70 5.61 6.31
N ARG A 24 -3.44 5.98 5.26
CA ARG A 24 -4.42 5.13 4.59
C ARG A 24 -3.96 4.88 3.16
N ALA A 25 -3.68 3.62 2.84
CA ALA A 25 -3.32 3.18 1.51
C ALA A 25 -3.97 1.83 1.21
N SER A 26 -4.41 1.63 -0.03
CA SER A 26 -4.91 0.34 -0.50
C SER A 26 -3.75 -0.60 -0.85
N LEU A 27 -4.03 -1.91 -0.98
CA LEU A 27 -3.04 -2.85 -1.52
C LEU A 27 -2.57 -2.42 -2.92
N ALA A 28 -3.49 -1.90 -3.74
CA ALA A 28 -3.17 -1.39 -5.08
C ALA A 28 -2.22 -0.18 -5.04
N ASP A 29 -2.39 0.75 -4.08
CA ASP A 29 -1.47 1.86 -3.86
C ASP A 29 -0.07 1.36 -3.47
N ILE A 30 -0.01 0.42 -2.53
CA ILE A 30 1.24 -0.17 -2.04
C ILE A 30 2.00 -0.81 -3.21
N GLU A 31 1.33 -1.63 -4.03
CA GLU A 31 1.95 -2.27 -5.19
C GLU A 31 2.39 -1.26 -6.25
N THR A 32 1.54 -0.27 -6.55
CA THR A 32 1.82 0.76 -7.56
C THR A 32 3.03 1.60 -7.17
N ARG A 33 3.08 2.07 -5.92
CA ARG A 33 4.21 2.85 -5.39
C ARG A 33 5.50 2.03 -5.37
N THR A 34 5.42 0.78 -4.92
CA THR A 34 6.57 -0.14 -4.91
C THR A 34 7.13 -0.35 -6.32
N LYS A 35 6.26 -0.64 -7.30
CA LYS A 35 6.67 -0.81 -8.72
C LYS A 35 7.28 0.48 -9.29
N ALA A 36 6.71 1.64 -8.98
CA ALA A 36 7.25 2.93 -9.41
C ALA A 36 8.65 3.21 -8.84
N LEU A 37 8.86 2.92 -7.55
CA LEU A 37 10.16 3.09 -6.89
C LEU A 37 11.21 2.11 -7.44
N LEU A 38 10.86 0.85 -7.65
CA LEU A 38 11.76 -0.13 -8.27
C LEU A 38 12.17 0.29 -9.69
N LYS A 39 11.25 0.85 -10.47
CA LYS A 39 11.53 1.39 -11.81
C LYS A 39 12.45 2.61 -11.76
N ARG A 40 12.38 3.42 -10.70
CA ARG A 40 13.23 4.60 -10.50
C ARG A 40 14.66 4.21 -10.10
N TRP A 41 14.80 3.22 -9.23
CA TRP A 41 16.09 2.72 -8.74
C TRP A 41 16.69 1.59 -9.60
N HIS A 42 16.11 1.33 -10.77
CA HIS A 42 16.60 0.26 -11.65
C HIS A 42 18.06 0.56 -12.08
N PRO A 43 18.99 -0.41 -11.98
CA PRO A 43 20.41 -0.19 -12.30
C PRO A 43 20.63 0.22 -13.75
N ASP A 44 19.75 -0.19 -14.66
CA ASP A 44 19.79 0.21 -16.09
C ASP A 44 19.53 1.71 -16.31
N LYS A 45 18.82 2.37 -15.38
CA LYS A 45 18.49 3.79 -15.46
C LYS A 45 19.44 4.69 -14.67
N ASN A 46 20.38 4.11 -13.94
CA ASN A 46 21.27 4.84 -13.07
C ASN A 46 22.74 4.58 -13.46
N PRO A 47 23.60 5.60 -13.38
CA PRO A 47 25.01 5.42 -13.69
C PRO A 47 25.65 4.41 -12.72
N PRO A 48 26.73 3.71 -13.16
CA PRO A 48 27.39 2.66 -12.37
C PRO A 48 27.90 3.16 -11.01
N GLU A 49 28.24 4.44 -10.91
CA GLU A 49 28.63 5.10 -9.65
C GLU A 49 27.51 5.10 -8.59
N LYS A 50 26.24 5.00 -9.01
CA LYS A 50 25.07 4.90 -8.14
C LYS A 50 24.57 3.47 -7.97
N ALA A 51 25.22 2.46 -8.56
CA ALA A 51 24.77 1.07 -8.52
C ALA A 51 24.64 0.54 -7.08
N ALA A 52 25.61 0.86 -6.20
CA ALA A 52 25.58 0.48 -4.79
C ALA A 52 24.39 1.13 -4.06
N GLN A 53 24.13 2.42 -4.33
CA GLN A 53 23.00 3.14 -3.75
C GLN A 53 21.66 2.59 -4.27
N CYS A 54 21.57 2.30 -5.56
CA CYS A 54 20.39 1.67 -6.18
C CYS A 54 20.09 0.33 -5.53
N HIS A 55 21.10 -0.53 -5.37
CA HIS A 55 20.93 -1.83 -4.73
C HIS A 55 20.43 -1.69 -3.28
N SER A 56 21.03 -0.78 -2.51
CA SER A 56 20.60 -0.51 -1.12
C SER A 56 19.16 -0.01 -1.05
N GLN A 57 18.77 0.90 -1.96
CA GLN A 57 17.42 1.48 -1.99
C GLN A 57 16.39 0.43 -2.42
N THR A 58 16.67 -0.33 -3.47
CA THR A 58 15.82 -1.45 -3.92
C THR A 58 15.60 -2.45 -2.80
N LYS A 59 16.67 -2.81 -2.06
CA LYS A 59 16.56 -3.72 -0.92
C LYS A 59 15.65 -3.15 0.17
N ALA A 60 15.84 -1.89 0.55
CA ALA A 60 15.00 -1.22 1.54
C ALA A 60 13.52 -1.15 1.12
N ILE A 61 13.24 -0.87 -0.16
CA ILE A 61 11.89 -0.88 -0.73
C ILE A 61 11.25 -2.27 -0.63
N LEU A 62 11.99 -3.32 -0.98
CA LEU A 62 11.49 -4.70 -0.90
C LEU A 62 11.22 -5.13 0.55
N GLU A 63 12.10 -4.76 1.49
CA GLU A 63 11.91 -5.04 2.92
C GLU A 63 10.69 -4.30 3.48
N ALA A 64 10.52 -3.02 3.15
CA ALA A 64 9.35 -2.23 3.54
C ALA A 64 8.06 -2.83 2.97
N HIS A 65 8.05 -3.19 1.69
CA HIS A 65 6.92 -3.82 1.03
C HIS A 65 6.56 -5.16 1.69
N ALA A 66 7.55 -6.02 1.96
CA ALA A 66 7.35 -7.30 2.62
C ALA A 66 6.78 -7.15 4.04
N LEU A 67 7.26 -6.16 4.80
CA LEU A 67 6.76 -5.88 6.15
C LEU A 67 5.29 -5.46 6.12
N ILE A 68 4.93 -4.49 5.27
CA ILE A 68 3.55 -4.03 5.14
C ILE A 68 2.66 -5.18 4.65
N LYS A 69 3.13 -5.97 3.68
CA LYS A 69 2.40 -7.12 3.16
C LYS A 69 2.15 -8.18 4.23
N SER A 70 3.14 -8.44 5.08
CA SER A 70 2.99 -9.35 6.23
C SER A 70 1.98 -8.80 7.24
N TYR A 71 2.01 -7.50 7.52
CA TYR A 71 1.06 -6.86 8.43
C TYR A 71 -0.39 -6.99 7.93
N ILE A 72 -0.65 -6.62 6.67
CA ILE A 72 -2.00 -6.72 6.09
C ILE A 72 -2.47 -8.17 5.89
N ALA A 73 -1.55 -9.13 5.71
CA ALA A 73 -1.93 -10.54 5.57
C ALA A 73 -2.58 -11.12 6.83
N HIS A 74 -2.31 -10.53 8.01
CA HIS A 74 -2.96 -10.89 9.26
C HIS A 74 -4.24 -10.07 9.52
N TYR A 75 -4.56 -9.11 8.66
CA TYR A 75 -5.76 -8.29 8.80
C TYR A 75 -6.99 -9.09 8.41
N GLN A 76 -7.96 -9.19 9.33
CA GLN A 76 -9.25 -9.83 9.04
C GLN A 76 -10.13 -8.85 8.28
N TYR A 77 -10.47 -9.19 7.04
CA TYR A 77 -11.39 -8.41 6.23
C TYR A 77 -12.82 -8.63 6.72
N ALA A 78 -13.50 -7.56 7.14
CA ALA A 78 -14.91 -7.62 7.46
C ALA A 78 -15.72 -7.66 6.15
N PHE A 79 -16.40 -8.78 5.89
CA PHE A 79 -17.34 -8.93 4.77
C PHE A 79 -18.77 -8.46 5.11
N SER A 80 -18.90 -7.60 6.12
CA SER A 80 -20.20 -7.04 6.49
C SER A 80 -20.66 -6.07 5.40
N LYS A 81 -21.98 -6.02 5.16
CA LYS A 81 -22.58 -5.13 4.15
C LYS A 81 -22.09 -3.68 4.32
N GLN A 82 -22.04 -3.20 5.56
CA GLN A 82 -21.58 -1.84 5.91
C GLN A 82 -20.11 -1.58 5.52
N GLU A 83 -19.22 -2.56 5.68
CA GLU A 83 -17.82 -2.38 5.32
C GLU A 83 -17.63 -2.45 3.80
N VAL A 84 -18.32 -3.38 3.12
CA VAL A 84 -18.31 -3.47 1.65
C VAL A 84 -18.87 -2.18 1.02
N GLU A 85 -19.92 -1.60 1.60
CA GLU A 85 -20.53 -0.34 1.16
C GLU A 85 -19.57 0.86 1.18
N ARG A 86 -18.57 0.86 2.08
CA ARG A 86 -17.57 1.93 2.19
C ARG A 86 -16.52 1.88 1.08
N TYR A 87 -16.32 0.72 0.48
CA TYR A 87 -15.33 0.50 -0.58
C TYR A 87 -15.99 0.24 -1.93
N LEU A 88 -17.30 0.51 -2.06
CA LEU A 88 -18.01 0.38 -3.33
C LEU A 88 -17.34 1.23 -4.41
N PRO A 89 -17.18 0.68 -5.63
CA PRO A 89 -16.78 1.50 -6.75
C PRO A 89 -17.79 2.64 -6.98
N PRO A 90 -17.35 3.78 -7.54
CA PRO A 90 -18.20 4.96 -7.71
C PRO A 90 -19.52 4.67 -8.43
N ASP A 91 -19.48 3.81 -9.46
CA ASP A 91 -20.65 3.37 -10.22
C ASP A 91 -21.70 2.66 -9.36
N GLU A 92 -21.30 1.68 -8.54
CA GLU A 92 -22.24 0.93 -7.69
C GLU A 92 -22.77 1.79 -6.54
N TRP A 93 -21.94 2.66 -5.97
CA TRP A 93 -22.39 3.63 -4.96
C TRP A 93 -23.43 4.58 -5.54
N TRP A 94 -23.20 5.08 -6.76
CA TRP A 94 -24.11 6.01 -7.44
C TRP A 94 -25.43 5.33 -7.81
N PHE A 95 -25.38 4.13 -8.39
CA PHE A 95 -26.57 3.33 -8.72
C PHE A 95 -27.38 2.96 -7.48
N LYS A 96 -26.75 2.70 -6.34
CA LYS A 96 -27.47 2.40 -5.10
C LYS A 96 -28.11 3.63 -4.45
N ARG A 97 -27.53 4.81 -4.65
CA ARG A 97 -27.97 6.08 -4.04
C ARG A 97 -29.00 6.82 -4.91
N PHE A 98 -28.88 6.70 -6.22
CA PHE A 98 -29.63 7.47 -7.23
C PHE A 98 -30.13 6.61 -8.40
N GLY A 99 -29.94 5.29 -8.36
CA GLY A 99 -30.54 4.40 -9.34
C GLY A 99 -32.07 4.50 -9.27
N PRO A 100 -32.75 4.33 -10.41
CA PRO A 100 -34.20 4.42 -10.46
C PRO A 100 -34.79 3.39 -9.49
N ASP A 101 -35.67 3.85 -8.59
CA ASP A 101 -36.64 2.96 -7.94
C ASP A 101 -37.40 2.27 -9.08
N GLU A 102 -37.23 0.96 -9.27
CA GLU A 102 -38.17 0.14 -10.06
C GLU A 102 -39.50 0.00 -9.29
N HIS A 103 -40.06 1.12 -8.88
CA HIS A 103 -41.37 1.25 -8.28
C HIS A 103 -42.19 2.22 -9.14
N ASP A 104 -42.32 1.91 -10.42
CA ASP A 104 -43.39 2.45 -11.26
C ASP A 104 -43.95 1.31 -12.13
N VAL A 105 -45.05 0.76 -11.60
CA VAL A 105 -46.23 0.12 -12.23
C VAL A 105 -46.10 -0.71 -13.51
#